data_AF-A0A485L9L0-F1
#
_entry.id   AF-A0A485L9L0-F1
#
_cell.length_a   1.000
_cell.length_b   1.000
_cell.length_c   1.000
_cell.angle_alpha   90.00
_cell.angle_beta   90.00
_cell.angle_gamma   90.00
#
_symmetry.space_group_name_H-M   'P 1'
#
loop_
_entity.id
_entity.type
_entity.pdbx_description
1 polymer ?
#
loop_
_entity_poly.entity_id
_entity_poly.type
_entity_poly.pdbx_seq_one_letter_code
_entity_poly.pdbx_strand_id
1 'polypeptide(L)'
;MIARLASRQATRGIANAAENILRSPYSWQESHLVDRSRCMDDSLASNDLQVMEDVISEDEERRLADEASALLRRRRYEVNHWDQVIINFKEMETIKWTEEARSILDRVRTLPILPPDLEYFPAVHVIDLAEEGFIKPHVDSIKFSGQVVAGLNLLSPAVMRFQEEHGPSLIDLYLPRRSFYCMCGGVRYRYTHEILPGRQEFQGKPVERTRRISIMIRDVFVAPPST
;
A
#
# COMPACT_ATOMS: atom_id res chain seq x y z
N MET A 1 -21.71 38.83 -29.62
CA MET A 1 -21.37 37.45 -30.05
C MET A 1 -20.03 36.92 -29.47
N ILE A 2 -19.42 37.59 -28.49
CA ILE A 2 -18.04 37.28 -28.02
C ILE A 2 -18.03 36.57 -26.63
N ALA A 3 -19.06 36.79 -25.79
CA ALA A 3 -19.11 36.20 -24.44
C ALA A 3 -19.40 34.68 -24.38
N ARG A 4 -19.97 34.09 -25.45
CA ARG A 4 -20.27 32.63 -25.50
C ARG A 4 -19.08 31.76 -25.91
N LEU A 5 -18.04 32.33 -26.53
CA LEU A 5 -16.85 31.60 -26.97
C LEU A 5 -15.83 31.44 -25.82
N ALA A 6 -15.64 32.48 -25.00
CA ALA A 6 -14.75 32.42 -23.82
C ALA A 6 -15.24 31.43 -22.75
N SER A 7 -16.56 31.34 -22.53
CA SER A 7 -17.17 30.38 -21.59
C SER A 7 -16.98 28.93 -22.01
N ARG A 8 -17.02 28.62 -23.32
CA ARG A 8 -16.78 27.27 -23.87
C ARG A 8 -15.29 26.88 -23.90
N GLN A 9 -14.40 27.85 -24.06
CA GLN A 9 -12.95 27.63 -23.97
C GLN A 9 -12.48 27.43 -22.52
N ALA A 10 -13.04 28.16 -21.56
CA ALA A 10 -12.74 27.99 -20.14
C ALA A 10 -13.25 26.63 -19.60
N THR A 11 -14.46 26.20 -19.98
CA THR A 11 -14.99 24.87 -19.59
C THR A 11 -14.23 23.71 -20.24
N ARG A 12 -13.77 23.86 -21.50
CA ARG A 12 -12.85 22.89 -22.12
C ARG A 12 -11.46 22.88 -21.48
N GLY A 13 -10.95 24.03 -21.05
CA GLY A 13 -9.65 24.14 -20.36
C GLY A 13 -9.65 23.48 -18.99
N ILE A 14 -10.74 23.59 -18.24
CA ILE A 14 -10.92 22.94 -16.93
C ILE A 14 -11.20 21.44 -17.09
N ALA A 15 -12.00 21.03 -18.08
CA ALA A 15 -12.19 19.62 -18.41
C ALA A 15 -10.88 18.94 -18.87
N ASN A 16 -10.08 19.62 -19.70
CA ASN A 16 -8.76 19.14 -20.11
C ASN A 16 -7.71 19.17 -18.99
N ALA A 17 -7.85 20.04 -17.99
CA ALA A 17 -6.99 20.05 -16.81
C ALA A 17 -7.35 18.92 -15.83
N ALA A 18 -8.64 18.56 -15.74
CA ALA A 18 -9.12 17.40 -14.98
C ALA A 18 -8.80 16.06 -15.69
N GLU A 19 -8.85 16.00 -17.02
CA GLU A 19 -8.38 14.84 -17.81
C GLU A 19 -6.85 14.71 -17.83
N ASN A 20 -6.11 15.81 -17.60
CA ASN A 20 -4.65 15.83 -17.41
C ASN A 20 -4.22 15.81 -15.94
N ILE A 21 -5.10 15.51 -14.98
CA ILE A 21 -4.66 14.93 -13.69
C ILE A 21 -4.17 13.53 -14.05
N LEU A 22 -2.90 13.51 -14.47
CA LEU A 22 -2.28 12.48 -15.28
C LEU A 22 -2.52 11.09 -14.70
N ARG A 23 -2.85 10.14 -15.58
CA ARG A 23 -2.70 8.71 -15.30
C ARG A 23 -1.29 8.49 -14.76
N SER A 24 -1.19 8.40 -13.44
CA SER A 24 0.07 8.13 -12.77
C SER A 24 0.58 6.79 -13.31
N PRO A 25 1.85 6.67 -13.73
CA PRO A 25 2.40 5.37 -14.16
C PRO A 25 2.35 4.33 -13.03
N TYR A 26 2.15 4.79 -11.79
CA TYR A 26 2.01 3.96 -10.61
C TYR A 26 0.58 3.45 -10.39
N SER A 27 -0.41 3.94 -11.16
CA SER A 27 -1.82 3.56 -11.05
C SER A 27 -2.02 2.06 -11.27
N TRP A 28 -2.91 1.46 -10.50
CA TRP A 28 -3.39 0.09 -10.70
C TRP A 28 -3.96 -0.19 -12.09
N GLN A 29 -4.37 0.84 -12.84
CA GLN A 29 -4.91 0.70 -14.19
C GLN A 29 -3.82 0.48 -15.25
N GLU A 30 -2.60 0.96 -14.98
CA GLU A 30 -1.49 1.01 -15.94
C GLU A 30 -0.29 0.16 -15.51
N SER A 31 -0.13 -0.10 -14.20
CA SER A 31 1.01 -0.84 -13.66
C SER A 31 0.99 -2.31 -14.06
N HIS A 32 2.11 -2.81 -14.57
CA HIS A 32 2.29 -4.23 -14.89
C HIS A 32 2.34 -5.14 -13.64
N LEU A 33 2.50 -4.54 -12.46
CA LEU A 33 2.43 -5.23 -11.17
C LEU A 33 1.00 -5.51 -10.72
N VAL A 34 0.00 -5.01 -11.44
CA VAL A 34 -1.41 -5.21 -11.09
C VAL A 34 -2.09 -6.09 -12.13
N ASP A 35 -2.66 -7.20 -11.67
CA ASP A 35 -3.60 -7.99 -12.44
C ASP A 35 -5.03 -7.55 -12.09
N ARG A 36 -5.59 -6.76 -13.01
CA ARG A 36 -6.97 -6.26 -12.94
C ARG A 36 -7.93 -7.02 -13.87
N SER A 37 -7.51 -8.16 -14.43
CA SER A 37 -8.33 -8.94 -15.37
C SER A 37 -9.68 -9.40 -14.79
N ARG A 38 -9.78 -9.43 -13.45
CA ARG A 38 -10.98 -9.82 -12.69
C ARG A 38 -11.65 -8.64 -11.95
N CYS A 39 -11.24 -7.41 -12.23
CA CYS A 39 -11.87 -6.22 -11.66
C CYS A 39 -13.00 -5.73 -12.57
N MET A 40 -14.22 -5.64 -12.02
CA MET A 40 -15.41 -5.17 -12.74
C MET A 40 -16.00 -3.89 -12.11
N ASP A 41 -15.34 -3.32 -11.11
CA ASP A 41 -15.74 -2.09 -10.43
C ASP A 41 -15.26 -0.85 -11.20
N ASP A 42 -16.13 -0.32 -12.05
CA ASP A 42 -15.89 0.91 -12.82
C ASP A 42 -15.88 2.18 -11.96
N SER A 43 -16.20 2.08 -10.66
CA SER A 43 -16.21 3.23 -9.74
C SER A 43 -14.85 3.52 -9.09
N LEU A 44 -13.88 2.60 -9.22
CA LEU A 44 -12.54 2.79 -8.68
C LEU A 44 -11.80 3.92 -9.40
N ALA A 45 -11.25 4.86 -8.62
CA ALA A 45 -10.40 5.92 -9.16
C ALA A 45 -9.01 5.38 -9.52
N SER A 46 -8.32 6.04 -10.45
CA SER A 46 -6.99 5.60 -10.92
C SER A 46 -5.93 5.61 -9.80
N ASN A 47 -6.12 6.39 -8.74
CA ASN A 47 -5.24 6.49 -7.59
C ASN A 47 -5.69 5.68 -6.37
N ASP A 48 -6.81 4.95 -6.43
CA ASP A 48 -7.28 4.13 -5.29
C ASP A 48 -6.28 3.04 -4.91
N LEU A 49 -5.47 2.58 -5.86
CA LEU A 49 -4.32 1.72 -5.63
C LEU A 49 -3.16 2.18 -6.51
N GLN A 50 -1.99 2.35 -5.90
CA GLN A 50 -0.77 2.71 -6.60
C GLN A 50 0.41 1.89 -6.11
N VAL A 51 1.37 1.60 -6.99
CA VAL A 51 2.60 0.88 -6.65
C VAL A 51 3.80 1.43 -7.42
N MET A 52 4.92 1.56 -6.72
CA MET A 52 6.23 1.94 -7.25
C MET A 52 7.23 0.80 -7.03
N GLU A 53 8.13 0.59 -7.98
CA GLU A 53 9.24 -0.37 -7.87
C GLU A 53 10.54 0.34 -7.50
N ASP A 54 11.46 -0.43 -6.90
CA ASP A 54 12.83 0.00 -6.63
C ASP A 54 12.95 1.39 -5.98
N VAL A 55 12.04 1.69 -5.04
CA VAL A 55 11.99 3.02 -4.37
C VAL A 55 13.16 3.23 -3.41
N ILE A 56 13.82 2.14 -3.04
CA ILE A 56 15.05 2.10 -2.26
C ILE A 56 16.06 1.21 -2.96
N SER A 57 17.34 1.41 -2.67
CA SER A 57 18.43 0.53 -3.12
C SER A 57 18.50 -0.78 -2.32
N GLU A 58 19.28 -1.74 -2.79
CA GLU A 58 19.50 -3.02 -2.07
C GLU A 58 20.23 -2.83 -0.73
N ASP A 59 21.12 -1.84 -0.65
CA ASP A 59 21.83 -1.49 0.58
C ASP A 59 20.89 -0.88 1.62
N GLU A 60 19.96 -0.04 1.18
CA GLU A 60 18.92 0.54 2.02
C GLU A 60 17.91 -0.51 2.48
N GLU A 61 17.51 -1.42 1.61
CA GLU A 61 16.67 -2.58 1.97
C GLU A 61 17.33 -3.41 3.06
N ARG A 62 18.61 -3.76 2.88
CA ARG A 62 19.38 -4.52 3.86
C ARG A 62 19.45 -3.79 5.20
N ARG A 63 19.76 -2.49 5.19
CA ARG A 63 19.81 -1.66 6.41
C ARG A 63 18.48 -1.69 7.16
N LEU A 64 17.37 -1.41 6.48
CA LEU A 64 16.05 -1.40 7.08
C LEU A 64 15.64 -2.78 7.61
N ALA A 65 15.92 -3.84 6.85
CA ALA A 65 15.56 -5.20 7.24
C ALA A 65 16.38 -5.72 8.44
N ASP A 66 17.69 -5.43 8.48
CA ASP A 66 18.56 -5.80 9.61
C ASP A 66 18.11 -5.08 10.89
N GLU A 67 17.81 -3.78 10.78
CA GLU A 67 17.37 -3.00 11.94
C GLU A 67 15.97 -3.41 12.40
N ALA A 68 15.01 -3.61 11.49
CA ALA A 68 13.70 -4.18 11.80
C ALA A 68 13.83 -5.53 12.52
N SER A 69 14.70 -6.41 12.03
CA SER A 69 14.99 -7.71 12.64
C SER A 69 15.57 -7.56 14.04
N ALA A 70 16.48 -6.60 14.25
CA ALA A 70 17.08 -6.33 15.55
C ALA A 70 16.07 -5.81 16.57
N LEU A 71 15.15 -4.93 16.15
CA LEU A 71 14.06 -4.38 16.96
C LEU A 71 13.04 -5.46 17.36
N LEU A 72 12.71 -6.37 16.44
CA LEU A 72 11.76 -7.47 16.67
C LEU A 72 12.38 -8.72 17.30
N ARG A 73 13.71 -8.76 17.48
CA ARG A 73 14.47 -9.95 17.92
C ARG A 73 13.92 -10.63 19.17
N ARG A 74 13.45 -9.85 20.15
CA ARG A 74 12.90 -10.38 21.42
C ARG A 74 11.44 -10.85 21.32
N ARG A 75 10.74 -10.50 20.24
CA ARG A 75 9.38 -10.98 19.97
C ARG A 75 9.43 -12.38 19.39
N ARG A 76 8.48 -13.20 19.80
CA ARG A 76 8.25 -14.54 19.24
C ARG A 76 7.26 -14.40 18.09
N TYR A 77 7.35 -15.31 17.13
CA TYR A 77 6.32 -15.40 16.10
C TYR A 77 5.00 -15.77 16.77
N GLU A 78 3.98 -14.97 16.50
CA GLU A 78 2.63 -15.17 16.97
C GLU A 78 1.92 -16.08 15.98
N VAL A 79 1.55 -17.28 16.44
CA VAL A 79 0.86 -18.26 15.59
C VAL A 79 -0.58 -17.82 15.33
N ASN A 80 -1.20 -17.09 16.29
CA ASN A 80 -2.50 -16.45 16.16
C ASN A 80 -2.61 -15.28 17.16
N HIS A 81 -3.16 -14.15 16.71
CA HIS A 81 -3.59 -13.02 17.54
C HIS A 81 -5.12 -13.07 17.76
N TRP A 82 -5.68 -12.26 18.67
CA TRP A 82 -7.10 -12.34 19.07
C TRP A 82 -8.09 -11.97 17.96
N ASP A 83 -7.67 -11.16 16.98
CA ASP A 83 -8.42 -10.80 15.78
C ASP A 83 -8.19 -11.79 14.61
N GLN A 84 -7.22 -12.71 14.75
CA GLN A 84 -6.90 -13.81 13.84
C GLN A 84 -6.57 -13.42 12.39
N VAL A 85 -6.26 -12.15 12.11
CA VAL A 85 -5.98 -11.68 10.74
C VAL A 85 -4.58 -12.07 10.28
N ILE A 86 -3.55 -11.86 11.11
CA ILE A 86 -2.16 -12.14 10.76
C ILE A 86 -1.70 -13.45 11.42
N ILE A 87 -1.01 -14.29 10.64
CA ILE A 87 -0.56 -15.63 11.04
C ILE A 87 0.96 -15.73 10.90
N ASN A 88 1.61 -16.32 11.92
CA ASN A 88 3.05 -16.59 11.98
C ASN A 88 3.90 -15.33 11.68
N PHE A 89 3.69 -14.30 12.51
CA PHE A 89 4.28 -12.98 12.33
C PHE A 89 4.89 -12.41 13.62
N LYS A 90 5.71 -11.37 13.49
CA LYS A 90 6.08 -10.47 14.58
C LYS A 90 5.75 -9.05 14.14
N GLU A 91 5.29 -8.21 15.05
CA GLU A 91 5.06 -6.81 14.71
C GLU A 91 5.44 -5.84 15.82
N MET A 92 5.62 -4.58 15.45
CA MET A 92 5.64 -3.46 16.37
C MET A 92 5.37 -2.13 15.69
N GLU A 93 4.82 -1.20 16.46
CA GLU A 93 4.86 0.23 16.15
C GLU A 93 6.14 0.83 16.72
N THR A 94 6.90 1.60 15.93
CA THR A 94 8.13 2.22 16.42
C THR A 94 8.53 3.48 15.66
N ILE A 95 9.03 4.46 16.42
CA ILE A 95 9.78 5.63 15.91
C ILE A 95 11.30 5.43 16.01
N LYS A 96 11.73 4.36 16.69
CA LYS A 96 13.13 4.15 17.06
C LYS A 96 13.86 3.50 15.89
N TRP A 97 14.49 4.35 15.10
CA TRP A 97 15.39 3.98 14.00
C TRP A 97 16.70 4.74 14.13
N THR A 98 17.80 4.16 13.63
CA THR A 98 19.08 4.86 13.41
C THR A 98 18.87 6.09 12.51
N GLU A 99 19.81 7.03 12.53
CA GLU A 99 19.72 8.23 11.69
C GLU A 99 19.70 7.87 10.21
N GLU A 100 20.50 6.89 9.81
CA GLU A 100 20.56 6.39 8.43
C GLU A 100 19.25 5.72 8.02
N ALA A 101 18.69 4.83 8.85
CA ALA A 101 17.40 4.19 8.57
C ALA A 101 16.25 5.21 8.52
N ARG A 102 16.27 6.19 9.43
CA ARG A 102 15.27 7.26 9.46
C ARG A 102 15.32 8.10 8.18
N SER A 103 16.52 8.48 7.72
CA SER A 103 16.70 9.22 6.46
C SER A 103 16.08 8.50 5.25
N ILE A 104 16.21 7.16 5.20
CA ILE A 104 15.55 6.35 4.15
C ILE A 104 14.03 6.42 4.29
N LEU A 105 13.49 6.22 5.50
CA LEU A 105 12.04 6.27 5.74
C LEU A 105 11.46 7.66 5.48
N ASP A 106 12.18 8.73 5.81
CA ASP A 106 11.79 10.11 5.52
C ASP A 106 11.73 10.35 4.01
N ARG A 107 12.66 9.79 3.23
CA ARG A 107 12.62 9.83 1.76
C ARG A 107 11.49 8.99 1.18
N VAL A 108 11.15 7.85 1.79
CA VAL A 108 9.96 7.06 1.41
C VAL A 108 8.66 7.84 1.65
N ARG A 109 8.60 8.65 2.71
CA ARG A 109 7.45 9.52 3.02
C ARG A 109 7.22 10.65 2.02
N THR A 110 8.21 10.98 1.17
CA THR A 110 8.08 11.99 0.12
C THR A 110 7.77 11.40 -1.26
N LEU A 111 7.54 10.08 -1.35
CA LEU A 111 7.19 9.43 -2.61
C LEU A 111 5.85 9.95 -3.15
N PRO A 112 5.71 10.11 -4.48
CA PRO A 112 4.57 10.78 -5.10
C PRO A 112 3.22 10.05 -4.95
N ILE A 113 3.23 8.79 -4.53
CA ILE A 113 1.99 8.02 -4.27
C ILE A 113 1.45 8.23 -2.85
N LEU A 114 2.15 8.97 -1.98
CA LEU A 114 1.63 9.43 -0.70
C LEU A 114 1.07 10.85 -0.83
N PRO A 115 -0.21 11.07 -0.50
CA PRO A 115 -0.78 12.42 -0.47
C PRO A 115 -0.02 13.31 0.54
N PRO A 116 0.48 14.48 0.13
CA PRO A 116 1.29 15.34 0.99
C PRO A 116 0.48 16.08 2.06
N ASP A 117 -0.83 16.26 1.84
CA ASP A 117 -1.71 17.08 2.69
C ASP A 117 -2.34 16.28 3.86
N LEU A 118 -1.89 15.05 4.09
CA LEU A 118 -2.34 14.21 5.20
C LEU A 118 -1.38 14.28 6.38
N GLU A 119 -1.94 14.17 7.58
CA GLU A 119 -1.15 14.00 8.79
C GLU A 119 -0.81 12.51 8.98
N TYR A 120 0.47 12.15 8.91
CA TYR A 120 0.91 10.77 9.08
C TYR A 120 1.34 10.45 10.50
N PHE A 121 1.09 9.21 10.95
CA PHE A 121 1.69 8.73 12.19
C PHE A 121 3.22 8.82 12.10
N PRO A 122 3.92 9.40 13.09
CA PRO A 122 5.38 9.41 13.11
C PRO A 122 5.96 8.00 13.21
N ALA A 123 5.34 7.15 14.04
CA ALA A 123 5.67 5.74 14.13
C ALA A 123 5.30 5.01 12.84
N VAL A 124 6.14 4.07 12.44
CA VAL A 124 5.83 3.10 11.38
C VAL A 124 5.48 1.75 12.02
N HIS A 125 4.58 1.02 11.36
CA HIS A 125 4.20 -0.32 11.77
C HIS A 125 5.04 -1.34 11.00
N VAL A 126 5.89 -2.06 11.71
CA VAL A 126 6.76 -3.09 11.12
C VAL A 126 6.10 -4.44 11.32
N ILE A 127 5.92 -5.19 10.24
CA ILE A 127 5.42 -6.57 10.25
C ILE A 127 6.50 -7.47 9.63
N ASP A 128 6.97 -8.45 10.37
CA ASP A 128 7.89 -9.50 9.93
C ASP A 128 7.10 -10.81 9.84
N LEU A 129 6.82 -11.24 8.61
CA LEU A 129 6.15 -12.50 8.31
C LEU A 129 7.20 -13.59 8.09
N ALA A 130 7.04 -14.72 8.77
CA ALA A 130 7.76 -15.93 8.43
C ALA A 130 7.40 -16.40 7.00
N GLU A 131 8.18 -17.33 6.46
CA GLU A 131 7.90 -17.97 5.17
C GLU A 131 6.48 -18.55 5.10
N GLU A 132 6.04 -19.23 6.15
CA GLU A 132 4.66 -19.75 6.24
C GLU A 132 3.64 -18.75 6.82
N GLY A 133 4.08 -17.53 7.10
CA GLY A 133 3.21 -16.46 7.58
C GLY A 133 2.40 -15.82 6.47
N PHE A 134 1.19 -15.36 6.79
CA PHE A 134 0.28 -14.75 5.84
C PHE A 134 -0.68 -13.80 6.55
N ILE A 135 -1.40 -13.00 5.77
CA ILE A 135 -2.40 -12.06 6.27
C ILE A 135 -3.73 -12.45 5.62
N LYS A 136 -4.75 -12.77 6.42
CA LYS A 136 -6.09 -13.12 5.93
C LYS A 136 -6.81 -11.89 5.35
N PRO A 137 -7.85 -12.09 4.51
CA PRO A 137 -8.69 -11.00 4.02
C PRO A 137 -9.26 -10.14 5.15
N HIS A 138 -9.01 -8.84 5.11
CA HIS A 138 -9.52 -7.88 6.08
C HIS A 138 -9.58 -6.45 5.51
N VAL A 139 -10.36 -5.59 6.15
CA VAL A 139 -10.36 -4.14 5.92
C VAL A 139 -9.74 -3.46 7.13
N ASP A 140 -8.79 -2.56 6.89
CA ASP A 140 -8.13 -1.81 7.95
C ASP A 140 -9.12 -0.89 8.68
N SER A 141 -9.14 -1.03 10.01
CA SER A 141 -9.98 -0.21 10.88
C SER A 141 -9.63 1.26 10.77
N ILE A 142 -10.64 2.09 10.52
CA ILE A 142 -10.53 3.55 10.51
C ILE A 142 -10.02 4.15 11.83
N LYS A 143 -10.01 3.37 12.92
CA LYS A 143 -9.45 3.81 14.21
C LYS A 143 -7.92 3.89 14.18
N PHE A 144 -7.27 3.17 13.26
CA PHE A 144 -5.82 3.00 13.19
C PHE A 144 -5.20 3.45 11.86
N SER A 145 -6.03 3.86 10.89
CA SER A 145 -5.62 4.49 9.63
C SER A 145 -6.71 5.43 9.12
N GLY A 146 -6.30 6.56 8.56
CA GLY A 146 -7.19 7.54 7.93
C GLY A 146 -7.55 7.15 6.50
N GLN A 147 -7.20 8.01 5.55
CA GLN A 147 -7.45 7.87 4.11
C GLN A 147 -6.51 6.88 3.41
N VAL A 148 -5.32 6.65 3.96
CA VAL A 148 -4.24 5.94 3.29
C VAL A 148 -3.65 4.85 4.18
N VAL A 149 -3.38 3.71 3.54
CA VAL A 149 -2.48 2.68 4.07
C VAL A 149 -1.45 2.39 2.99
N ALA A 150 -0.18 2.53 3.32
CA ALA A 150 0.92 2.31 2.41
C ALA A 150 1.96 1.38 3.04
N GLY A 151 2.68 0.62 2.21
CA GLY A 151 3.61 -0.39 2.70
C GLY A 151 4.84 -0.53 1.82
N LEU A 152 6.02 -0.46 2.45
CA LEU A 152 7.30 -0.77 1.84
C LEU A 152 7.58 -2.26 1.99
N ASN A 153 7.86 -2.94 0.88
CA ASN A 153 8.10 -4.38 0.82
C ASN A 153 9.59 -4.72 0.85
N LEU A 154 10.03 -5.56 1.78
CA LEU A 154 11.44 -5.93 1.97
C LEU A 154 11.63 -7.46 2.00
N LEU A 155 12.84 -7.90 1.69
CA LEU A 155 13.37 -9.27 1.74
C LEU A 155 12.83 -10.25 0.70
N SER A 156 11.52 -10.38 0.55
CA SER A 156 10.91 -11.31 -0.40
C SER A 156 9.70 -10.72 -1.10
N PRO A 157 9.40 -11.18 -2.34
CA PRO A 157 8.20 -10.76 -3.02
C PRO A 157 6.95 -11.38 -2.37
N ALA A 158 5.78 -10.81 -2.67
CA ALA A 158 4.50 -11.39 -2.32
C ALA A 158 3.41 -10.99 -3.33
N VAL A 159 2.30 -11.70 -3.31
CA VAL A 159 1.05 -11.31 -3.94
C VAL A 159 0.09 -10.84 -2.85
N MET A 160 -0.34 -9.59 -2.98
CA MET A 160 -1.43 -9.03 -2.22
C MET A 160 -2.71 -9.13 -3.04
N ARG A 161 -3.76 -9.72 -2.48
CA ARG A 161 -5.06 -9.82 -3.15
C ARG A 161 -6.03 -8.85 -2.53
N PHE A 162 -6.75 -8.11 -3.37
CA PHE A 162 -7.87 -7.28 -3.01
C PHE A 162 -9.17 -7.94 -3.51
N GLN A 163 -10.13 -8.15 -2.62
CA GLN A 163 -11.44 -8.69 -2.95
C GLN A 163 -12.53 -7.75 -2.44
N GLU A 164 -13.40 -7.31 -3.35
CA GLU A 164 -14.55 -6.45 -3.03
C GLU A 164 -15.46 -7.15 -2.00
N GLU A 165 -15.77 -6.48 -0.89
CA GLU A 165 -16.56 -7.08 0.20
C GLU A 165 -17.97 -7.47 -0.25
N HIS A 166 -18.54 -6.70 -1.17
CA HIS A 166 -19.91 -6.83 -1.66
C HIS A 166 -19.98 -6.91 -3.18
N GLY A 167 -19.02 -7.61 -3.79
CA GLY A 167 -19.02 -7.81 -5.22
C GLY A 167 -18.01 -8.83 -5.70
N PRO A 168 -18.03 -9.12 -7.01
CA PRO A 168 -17.17 -10.13 -7.61
C PRO A 168 -15.76 -9.62 -7.92
N SER A 169 -15.50 -8.32 -7.78
CA SER A 169 -14.25 -7.70 -8.26
C SER A 169 -13.06 -8.17 -7.44
N LEU A 170 -12.00 -8.55 -8.16
CA LEU A 170 -10.75 -9.01 -7.59
C LEU A 170 -9.57 -8.35 -8.31
N ILE A 171 -8.63 -7.83 -7.53
CA ILE A 171 -7.36 -7.27 -8.02
C ILE A 171 -6.22 -8.01 -7.32
N ASP A 172 -5.27 -8.57 -8.08
CA ASP A 172 -4.02 -9.09 -7.52
C ASP A 172 -2.89 -8.07 -7.77
N LEU A 173 -2.10 -7.78 -6.75
CA LEU A 173 -0.94 -6.90 -6.78
C LEU A 173 0.32 -7.71 -6.47
N TYR A 174 1.25 -7.73 -7.42
CA TYR A 174 2.60 -8.23 -7.19
C TYR A 174 3.42 -7.17 -6.43
N LEU A 175 3.97 -7.58 -5.29
CA LEU A 175 4.83 -6.77 -4.44
C LEU A 175 6.27 -7.29 -4.57
N PRO A 176 7.07 -6.82 -5.54
CA PRO A 176 8.48 -7.16 -5.60
C PRO A 176 9.22 -6.56 -4.39
N ARG A 177 10.44 -7.05 -4.13
CA ARG A 177 11.32 -6.41 -3.13
C ARG A 177 11.51 -4.94 -3.48
N ARG A 178 11.64 -4.10 -2.45
CA ARG A 178 11.85 -2.64 -2.57
C ARG A 178 10.71 -1.90 -3.26
N SER A 179 9.56 -2.53 -3.42
CA SER A 179 8.35 -1.85 -3.87
C SER A 179 7.66 -1.11 -2.74
N PHE A 180 6.92 -0.06 -3.09
CA PHE A 180 6.10 0.69 -2.18
C PHE A 180 4.71 0.85 -2.79
N TYR A 181 3.69 0.35 -2.08
CA TYR A 181 2.30 0.47 -2.50
C TYR A 181 1.55 1.45 -1.59
N CYS A 182 0.48 2.03 -2.13
CA CYS A 182 -0.45 2.90 -1.42
C CYS A 182 -1.86 2.51 -1.83
N MET A 183 -2.72 2.18 -0.85
CA MET A 183 -4.15 2.04 -1.06
C MET A 183 -4.89 3.20 -0.41
N CYS A 184 -5.84 3.76 -1.14
CA CYS A 184 -6.76 4.80 -0.68
C CYS A 184 -8.15 4.60 -1.31
N GLY A 185 -9.09 5.51 -1.03
CA GLY A 185 -10.40 5.55 -1.69
C GLY A 185 -11.13 4.21 -1.71
N GLY A 186 -11.67 3.82 -2.87
CA GLY A 186 -12.51 2.64 -3.01
C GLY A 186 -11.82 1.34 -2.57
N VAL A 187 -10.56 1.14 -2.96
CA VAL A 187 -9.78 -0.05 -2.59
C VAL A 187 -9.59 -0.13 -1.07
N ARG A 188 -9.24 0.97 -0.40
CA ARG A 188 -8.97 0.98 1.05
C ARG A 188 -10.20 0.78 1.94
N TYR A 189 -11.40 1.05 1.44
CA TYR A 189 -12.63 1.01 2.24
C TYR A 189 -13.65 -0.04 1.82
N ARG A 190 -13.64 -0.53 0.58
CA ARG A 190 -14.63 -1.50 0.06
C ARG A 190 -14.03 -2.85 -0.30
N TYR A 191 -12.70 -2.97 -0.30
CA TYR A 191 -12.00 -4.21 -0.60
C TYR A 191 -11.32 -4.72 0.65
N THR A 192 -11.53 -6.00 0.93
CA THR A 192 -10.60 -6.72 1.78
C THR A 192 -9.25 -6.80 1.09
N HIS A 193 -8.17 -6.87 1.87
CA HIS A 193 -6.84 -7.15 1.38
C HIS A 193 -6.20 -8.29 2.17
N GLU A 194 -5.36 -9.07 1.50
CA GLU A 194 -4.66 -10.22 2.07
C GLU A 194 -3.26 -10.39 1.48
N ILE A 195 -2.34 -10.98 2.24
CA ILE A 195 -1.07 -11.51 1.71
C ILE A 195 -1.26 -13.01 1.61
N LEU A 196 -1.22 -13.55 0.38
CA LEU A 196 -1.59 -14.94 0.14
C LEU A 196 -0.71 -15.94 0.92
N PRO A 197 -1.27 -17.06 1.42
CA PRO A 197 -0.48 -18.12 2.06
C PRO A 197 0.23 -19.02 1.05
N GLY A 198 1.28 -19.70 1.50
CA GLY A 198 1.93 -20.79 0.76
C GLY A 198 2.47 -20.40 -0.61
N ARG A 199 2.36 -21.32 -1.58
CA ARG A 199 2.79 -21.08 -2.96
C ARG A 199 1.87 -20.06 -3.62
N GLN A 200 2.45 -18.95 -4.07
CA GLN A 200 1.74 -17.86 -4.72
C GLN A 200 1.99 -17.88 -6.23
N GLU A 201 1.03 -17.35 -6.98
CA GLU A 201 1.16 -17.13 -8.42
C GLU A 201 0.64 -15.74 -8.78
N PHE A 202 1.32 -15.08 -9.71
CA PHE A 202 0.91 -13.79 -10.28
C PHE A 202 0.92 -13.90 -11.80
N GLN A 203 -0.22 -13.64 -12.44
CA GLN A 203 -0.39 -13.77 -13.90
C GLN A 203 0.12 -15.12 -14.46
N GLY A 204 -0.16 -16.22 -13.74
CA GLY A 204 0.26 -17.58 -14.09
C GLY A 204 1.75 -17.88 -13.89
N LYS A 205 2.52 -16.96 -13.29
CA LYS A 205 3.93 -17.18 -12.93
C LYS A 205 4.06 -17.45 -11.44
N PRO A 206 4.85 -18.47 -11.01
CA PRO A 206 5.09 -18.72 -9.60
C PRO A 206 5.83 -17.54 -8.94
N VAL A 207 5.42 -17.21 -7.72
CA VAL A 207 6.07 -16.23 -6.86
C VAL A 207 6.66 -16.97 -5.66
N GLU A 208 7.99 -17.06 -5.64
CA GLU A 208 8.76 -17.70 -4.56
C GLU A 208 8.88 -16.72 -3.39
N ARG A 209 7.98 -16.85 -2.42
CA ARG A 209 7.98 -16.05 -1.20
C ARG A 209 8.70 -16.80 -0.08
N THR A 210 9.51 -16.06 0.69
CA THR A 210 10.15 -16.55 1.91
C THR A 210 9.80 -15.59 3.07
N ARG A 211 10.71 -15.37 4.02
CA ARG A 211 10.53 -14.35 5.06
C ARG A 211 10.35 -12.97 4.42
N ARG A 212 9.34 -12.24 4.85
CA ARG A 212 8.97 -10.92 4.30
C ARG A 212 8.84 -9.92 5.42
N ILE A 213 9.46 -8.74 5.25
CA ILE A 213 9.20 -7.61 6.14
C ILE A 213 8.42 -6.55 5.37
N SER A 214 7.37 -6.01 5.97
CA SER A 214 6.75 -4.78 5.52
C SER A 214 6.83 -3.68 6.56
N ILE A 215 7.12 -2.46 6.10
CA ILE A 215 7.08 -1.25 6.91
C ILE A 215 5.90 -0.41 6.42
N MET A 216 4.88 -0.28 7.26
CA MET A 216 3.64 0.37 6.92
C MET A 216 3.64 1.83 7.39
N ILE A 217 3.11 2.70 6.53
CA ILE A 217 2.89 4.13 6.75
C ILE A 217 1.39 4.37 6.62
N ARG A 218 0.80 5.03 7.63
CA ARG A 218 -0.64 5.31 7.69
C ARG A 218 -0.85 6.75 8.13
N ASP A 219 -1.93 7.36 7.63
CA ASP A 219 -2.37 8.66 8.11
C ASP A 219 -3.28 8.55 9.34
N VAL A 220 -3.36 9.65 10.07
CA VAL A 220 -4.24 9.81 11.22
C VAL A 220 -5.67 10.01 10.70
N PHE A 221 -6.61 9.25 11.24
CA PHE A 221 -8.02 9.50 10.95
C PHE A 221 -8.47 10.82 11.58
N VAL A 222 -8.83 11.78 10.73
CA VAL A 222 -9.45 13.03 11.14
C VAL A 222 -10.94 12.95 10.76
N ALA A 223 -11.81 12.94 11.78
CA ALA A 223 -13.25 12.98 11.53
C ALA A 223 -13.60 14.29 10.79
N PRO A 224 -14.49 14.25 9.79
CA PRO A 224 -14.98 15.48 9.19
C PRO A 224 -15.62 16.36 10.28
N PRO A 225 -15.46 17.69 10.20
CA PRO A 225 -16.08 18.58 11.17
C PRO A 225 -17.60 18.32 11.18
N SER A 226 -18.18 18.21 12.38
CA SER A 226 -19.62 18.11 12.54
C SER A 226 -20.27 19.37 11.96
N THR A 227 -21.04 19.21 10.89
CA THR A 227 -21.88 20.25 10.31
C THR A 227 -22.95 20.71 11.28
#